data_AF-A0A9X1PDR2-F1
#
_entry.id   AF-A0A9X1PDR2-F1
#
_cell.length_a   1.000
_cell.length_b   1.000
_cell.length_c   1.000
_cell.angle_alpha   90.00
_cell.angle_beta   90.00
_cell.angle_gamma   90.00
#
_symmetry.space_group_name_H-M   'P 1'
#
loop_
_entity.id
_entity.type
_entity.pdbx_description
1 polymer ?
#
loop_
_entity_poly.entity_id
_entity_poly.type
_entity_poly.pdbx_seq_one_letter_code
_entity_poly.pdbx_strand_id
1 'polypeptide(L)'
;MRVISGLIMLISIAASCQNSTPDPGKPSQPGQLMSGYGGSSYQHEEVIKKNYDDGPTGYWLYLPSSPAPALAPVIVFNHGYGGWNPANYGAWIKHLVRQGNIVIYPRYQKDARTKPAEFTPNAAAAIKRALKVLASDELKIKAETDKLIIIGHSYGGVVSANLALNAAELGVPMPKGIFLAAAGVGPVPSGQAKSYAGLSESLKLLMIIEKQDTVVDSVFMKKVYNESQLVKAANKALLMHLPDGYGSDSITAEHNEPTGADLDFDSKDGKLAASPIVDATDYYCYWRLADALIDCSRNNKGCPTAFTDTKEQTFMGKWSDGVEVKRLTGR
;
A
#
# COMPACT_ATOMS: atom_id res chain seq x y z
N MET A 1 -1.40 5.72 -47.43
CA MET A 1 -2.46 5.79 -46.40
C MET A 1 -2.83 4.38 -45.96
N ARG A 2 -2.32 3.92 -44.82
CA ARG A 2 -2.82 2.71 -44.15
C ARG A 2 -3.20 3.12 -42.74
N VAL A 3 -4.50 3.05 -42.48
CA VAL A 3 -5.14 3.35 -41.19
C VAL A 3 -4.67 2.27 -40.22
N ILE A 4 -3.91 2.67 -39.19
CA ILE A 4 -3.58 1.78 -38.07
C ILE A 4 -4.76 1.87 -37.11
N SER A 5 -5.66 0.90 -37.20
CA SER A 5 -6.72 0.70 -36.22
C SER A 5 -6.10 0.29 -34.89
N GLY A 6 -6.13 1.19 -33.91
CA GLY A 6 -5.73 0.91 -32.53
C GLY A 6 -6.70 -0.09 -31.90
N LEU A 7 -6.17 -1.26 -31.54
CA LEU A 7 -6.91 -2.28 -30.80
C LEU A 7 -7.05 -1.80 -29.34
N ILE A 8 -8.22 -1.28 -28.98
CA ILE A 8 -8.57 -0.98 -27.59
C ILE A 8 -8.86 -2.32 -26.91
N MET A 9 -7.93 -2.79 -26.09
CA MET A 9 -8.09 -4.01 -25.33
C MET A 9 -8.98 -3.72 -24.11
N LEU A 10 -10.23 -4.18 -24.16
CA LEU A 10 -11.11 -4.25 -23.00
C LEU A 10 -10.55 -5.31 -22.04
N ILE A 11 -9.87 -4.86 -20.99
CA ILE A 11 -9.53 -5.71 -19.86
C ILE A 11 -10.82 -5.95 -19.09
N SER A 12 -11.48 -7.07 -19.35
CA SER A 12 -12.56 -7.59 -18.52
C SER A 12 -11.96 -8.03 -17.19
N ILE A 13 -11.97 -7.15 -16.20
CA ILE A 13 -11.77 -7.54 -14.81
C ILE A 13 -13.07 -8.22 -14.39
N ALA A 14 -13.16 -9.53 -14.63
CA ALA A 14 -14.14 -10.34 -13.95
C ALA A 14 -13.69 -10.40 -12.48
N ALA A 15 -14.19 -9.47 -11.66
CA ALA A 15 -14.27 -9.70 -10.24
C ALA A 15 -15.15 -10.94 -10.08
N SER A 16 -14.53 -12.10 -9.90
CA SER A 16 -15.24 -13.30 -9.49
C SER A 16 -15.71 -13.01 -8.07
N CYS A 17 -16.90 -12.43 -7.93
CA CYS A 17 -17.61 -12.42 -6.66
C CYS A 17 -17.99 -13.87 -6.38
N GLN A 18 -17.04 -14.66 -5.89
CA GLN A 18 -17.37 -15.84 -5.12
C GLN A 18 -17.97 -15.31 -3.83
N ASN A 19 -19.28 -15.09 -3.84
CA ASN A 19 -20.05 -15.03 -2.61
C ASN A 19 -20.02 -16.45 -2.03
N SER A 20 -18.93 -16.81 -1.35
CA SER A 20 -18.96 -17.95 -0.45
C SER A 20 -19.92 -17.57 0.66
N THR A 21 -21.12 -18.16 0.67
CA THR A 21 -21.95 -18.13 1.87
C THR A 21 -21.14 -18.81 2.97
N PRO A 22 -20.89 -18.14 4.11
CA PRO A 22 -20.08 -18.69 5.18
C PRO A 22 -20.65 -20.05 5.61
N ASP A 23 -19.81 -21.07 5.72
CA ASP A 23 -20.22 -22.37 6.27
C ASP A 23 -20.26 -22.24 7.81
N PRO A 24 -21.45 -22.19 8.45
CA PRO A 24 -21.55 -21.98 9.89
C PRO A 24 -21.00 -23.17 10.71
N GLY A 25 -20.72 -24.31 10.06
CA GLY A 25 -20.06 -25.46 10.68
C GLY A 25 -18.53 -25.35 10.75
N LYS A 26 -17.94 -24.30 10.15
CA LYS A 26 -16.49 -24.10 10.09
C LYS A 26 -16.01 -22.91 10.94
N PRO A 27 -14.74 -22.91 11.38
CA PRO A 27 -14.15 -21.80 12.13
C PRO A 27 -14.15 -20.48 11.33
N SER A 28 -14.48 -19.36 11.97
CA SER A 28 -14.31 -18.03 11.37
C SER A 28 -12.85 -17.56 11.36
N GLN A 29 -12.51 -16.67 10.42
CA GLN A 29 -11.23 -15.98 10.35
C GLN A 29 -10.92 -15.17 11.63
N PRO A 30 -9.65 -14.91 11.95
CA PRO A 30 -9.30 -13.99 13.04
C PRO A 30 -9.70 -12.55 12.72
N GLY A 31 -10.37 -11.89 13.67
CA GLY A 31 -10.66 -10.45 13.58
C GLY A 31 -9.47 -9.56 13.96
N GLN A 32 -9.65 -8.25 13.82
CA GLN A 32 -8.63 -7.27 14.19
C GLN A 32 -8.31 -7.34 15.69
N LEU A 33 -7.02 -7.40 16.04
CA LEU A 33 -6.59 -7.31 17.43
C LEU A 33 -6.84 -5.91 18.00
N MET A 34 -7.03 -5.81 19.32
CA MET A 34 -7.12 -4.49 19.96
C MET A 34 -5.77 -3.76 19.97
N SER A 35 -4.67 -4.45 20.25
CA SER A 35 -3.35 -3.83 20.44
C SER A 35 -2.27 -4.50 19.62
N GLY A 36 -1.16 -3.79 19.43
CA GLY A 36 -0.04 -4.23 18.60
C GLY A 36 -0.20 -3.76 17.15
N TYR A 37 0.75 -4.15 16.30
CA TYR A 37 0.73 -3.79 14.88
C TYR A 37 -0.50 -4.36 14.17
N GLY A 38 -1.16 -3.53 13.35
CA GLY A 38 -2.43 -3.86 12.70
C GLY A 38 -3.65 -3.77 13.64
N GLY A 39 -3.45 -3.41 14.91
CA GLY A 39 -4.50 -3.35 15.92
C GLY A 39 -5.42 -2.12 15.83
N SER A 40 -6.52 -2.15 16.58
CA SER A 40 -7.59 -1.14 16.57
C SER A 40 -7.53 -0.11 17.72
N SER A 41 -6.50 -0.17 18.58
CA SER A 41 -6.24 0.84 19.62
C SER A 41 -5.66 2.10 18.98
N TYR A 42 -6.53 2.86 18.33
CA TYR A 42 -6.19 4.08 17.61
C TYR A 42 -5.89 5.26 18.54
N GLN A 43 -5.02 6.16 18.07
CA GLN A 43 -4.68 7.40 18.79
C GLN A 43 -5.64 8.55 18.45
N HIS A 44 -6.33 8.42 17.32
CA HIS A 44 -7.21 9.45 16.76
C HIS A 44 -8.53 8.81 16.31
N GLU A 45 -9.64 9.47 16.62
CA GLU A 45 -10.96 8.94 16.27
C GLU A 45 -11.39 9.31 14.85
N GLU A 46 -11.01 10.50 14.38
CA GLU A 46 -11.54 11.06 13.14
C GLU A 46 -10.47 11.24 12.06
N VAL A 47 -10.92 11.23 10.81
CA VAL A 47 -10.11 11.50 9.63
C VAL A 47 -10.65 12.73 8.92
N ILE A 48 -9.89 13.82 8.93
CA ILE A 48 -10.19 15.01 8.11
C ILE A 48 -9.71 14.73 6.68
N LYS A 49 -10.58 14.98 5.70
CA LYS A 49 -10.33 14.78 4.27
C LYS A 49 -10.22 16.12 3.58
N LYS A 50 -9.15 16.37 2.85
CA LYS A 50 -8.98 17.57 2.02
C LYS A 50 -8.69 17.16 0.59
N ASN A 51 -9.48 17.71 -0.33
CA ASN A 51 -9.37 17.46 -1.75
C ASN A 51 -8.57 18.56 -2.43
N TYR A 52 -7.42 18.20 -3.00
CA TYR A 52 -6.61 19.07 -3.88
C TYR A 52 -6.44 18.43 -5.26
N ASP A 53 -7.40 17.60 -5.63
CA ASP A 53 -7.43 16.91 -6.91
C ASP A 53 -7.92 17.83 -8.03
N ASP A 54 -6.98 18.37 -8.79
CA ASP A 54 -7.21 19.28 -9.91
C ASP A 54 -6.56 18.78 -11.21
N GLY A 55 -6.23 17.49 -11.28
CA GLY A 55 -5.64 16.87 -12.46
C GLY A 55 -4.53 15.86 -12.14
N PRO A 56 -3.62 15.57 -13.09
CA PRO A 56 -2.66 14.48 -12.95
C PRO A 56 -1.68 14.68 -11.78
N THR A 57 -1.44 15.91 -11.33
CA THR A 57 -0.58 16.20 -10.16
C THR A 57 -1.39 16.53 -8.90
N GLY A 58 -2.70 16.29 -8.94
CA GLY A 58 -3.60 16.44 -7.80
C GLY A 58 -3.39 15.36 -6.74
N TYR A 59 -4.01 15.56 -5.58
CA TYR A 59 -3.90 14.64 -4.45
C TYR A 59 -5.03 14.83 -3.44
N TRP A 60 -5.22 13.81 -2.62
CA TRP A 60 -5.98 13.92 -1.37
C TRP A 60 -5.03 14.00 -0.19
N LEU A 61 -5.43 14.76 0.83
CA LEU A 61 -4.82 14.73 2.16
C LEU A 61 -5.81 14.15 3.18
N TYR A 62 -5.30 13.24 4.00
CA TYR A 62 -6.01 12.68 5.13
C TYR A 62 -5.24 12.99 6.41
N LEU A 63 -5.91 13.63 7.37
CA LEU A 63 -5.28 14.16 8.57
C LEU A 63 -5.94 13.54 9.82
N PRO A 64 -5.14 13.14 10.82
CA PRO A 64 -5.67 12.68 12.10
C PRO A 64 -6.36 13.82 12.84
N SER A 65 -7.52 13.53 13.44
CA SER A 65 -8.28 14.47 14.27
C SER A 65 -8.93 13.76 15.44
N SER A 66 -9.37 14.54 16.43
CA SER A 66 -10.05 14.07 17.63
C SER A 66 -9.21 13.05 18.42
N PRO A 67 -8.09 13.49 19.05
CA PRO A 67 -7.53 14.86 19.01
C PRO A 67 -6.66 15.12 17.76
N ALA A 68 -6.59 16.35 17.26
CA ALA A 68 -5.67 16.67 16.16
C ALA A 68 -4.25 16.92 16.70
N PRO A 69 -3.20 16.23 16.19
CA PRO A 69 -1.83 16.50 16.61
C PRO A 69 -1.28 17.75 15.91
N ALA A 70 -0.36 18.46 16.55
CA ALA A 70 0.32 19.62 15.94
C ALA A 70 1.38 19.21 14.90
N LEU A 71 1.94 18.01 15.05
CA LEU A 71 2.99 17.41 14.22
C LEU A 71 2.61 15.96 13.97
N ALA A 72 2.74 15.50 12.72
CA ALA A 72 2.54 14.10 12.40
C ALA A 72 3.49 13.66 11.27
N PRO A 73 3.96 12.40 11.32
CA PRO A 73 4.76 11.85 10.24
C PRO A 73 3.90 11.55 9.02
N VAL A 74 4.55 11.55 7.85
CA VAL A 74 3.87 11.43 6.56
C VAL A 74 3.97 10.00 6.02
N ILE A 75 2.86 9.54 5.46
CA ILE A 75 2.79 8.38 4.58
C ILE A 75 2.33 8.85 3.20
N VAL A 76 3.05 8.48 2.16
CA VAL A 76 2.54 8.57 0.79
C VAL A 76 1.95 7.21 0.42
N PHE A 77 0.68 7.19 0.04
CA PHE A 77 -0.02 5.98 -0.38
C PHE A 77 -0.30 6.04 -1.88
N ASN A 78 0.47 5.28 -2.67
CA ASN A 78 0.35 5.22 -4.11
C ASN A 78 -0.58 4.07 -4.52
N HIS A 79 -1.72 4.42 -5.12
CA HIS A 79 -2.70 3.44 -5.60
C HIS A 79 -2.20 2.59 -6.76
N GLY A 80 -2.93 1.56 -7.15
CA GLY A 80 -2.68 0.75 -8.35
C GLY A 80 -3.24 1.42 -9.61
N TYR A 81 -3.02 0.82 -10.77
CA TYR A 81 -3.52 1.37 -12.03
C TYR A 81 -5.05 1.53 -12.01
N GLY A 82 -5.56 2.74 -12.31
CA GLY A 82 -7.00 3.02 -12.28
C GLY A 82 -7.56 3.37 -10.90
N GLY A 83 -6.76 3.22 -9.84
CA GLY A 83 -7.19 3.33 -8.45
C GLY A 83 -7.23 4.75 -7.90
N TRP A 84 -7.34 5.81 -8.71
CA TRP A 84 -7.30 7.19 -8.20
C TRP A 84 -8.51 7.56 -7.33
N ASN A 85 -9.56 6.75 -7.28
CA ASN A 85 -10.59 6.85 -6.24
C ASN A 85 -10.03 6.30 -4.91
N PRO A 86 -9.87 7.13 -3.86
CA PRO A 86 -9.29 6.69 -2.59
C PRO A 86 -10.14 5.66 -1.84
N ALA A 87 -11.44 5.56 -2.14
CA ALA A 87 -12.29 4.53 -1.55
C ALA A 87 -11.79 3.11 -1.82
N ASN A 88 -10.98 2.86 -2.85
CA ASN A 88 -10.39 1.54 -3.07
C ASN A 88 -9.47 1.08 -1.92
N TYR A 89 -8.92 2.01 -1.14
CA TYR A 89 -8.01 1.74 -0.03
C TYR A 89 -8.49 2.40 1.27
N GLY A 90 -9.73 2.88 1.30
CA GLY A 90 -10.18 3.80 2.31
C GLY A 90 -10.12 3.22 3.72
N ALA A 91 -10.32 1.90 3.88
CA ALA A 91 -10.15 1.23 5.17
C ALA A 91 -8.70 1.27 5.66
N TRP A 92 -7.73 0.98 4.79
CA TRP A 92 -6.32 1.04 5.13
C TRP A 92 -5.83 2.49 5.37
N ILE A 93 -6.29 3.45 4.55
CA ILE A 93 -6.03 4.87 4.76
C ILE A 93 -6.59 5.31 6.13
N LYS A 94 -7.84 4.94 6.46
CA LYS A 94 -8.47 5.22 7.75
C LYS A 94 -7.64 4.66 8.90
N HIS A 95 -7.19 3.40 8.79
CA HIS A 95 -6.30 2.77 9.78
C HIS A 95 -5.01 3.58 9.98
N LEU A 96 -4.27 3.86 8.91
CA LEU A 96 -3.00 4.60 8.96
C LEU A 96 -3.15 6.00 9.57
N VAL A 97 -4.23 6.72 9.22
CA VAL A 97 -4.49 8.05 9.76
C VAL A 97 -4.83 7.99 11.24
N ARG A 98 -5.69 7.04 11.64
CA ARG A 98 -6.07 6.86 13.05
C ARG A 98 -4.91 6.37 13.94
N GLN A 99 -3.87 5.77 13.35
CA GLN A 99 -2.58 5.51 14.00
C GLN A 99 -1.67 6.75 14.14
N GLY A 100 -2.08 7.92 13.64
CA GLY A 100 -1.39 9.20 13.83
C GLY A 100 -0.56 9.69 12.63
N ASN A 101 -0.85 9.19 11.43
CA ASN A 101 -0.14 9.60 10.22
C ASN A 101 -0.93 10.61 9.39
N ILE A 102 -0.24 11.58 8.80
CA ILE A 102 -0.77 12.28 7.62
C ILE A 102 -0.63 11.32 6.43
N VAL A 103 -1.71 11.07 5.71
CA VAL A 103 -1.65 10.32 4.44
C VAL A 103 -1.82 11.27 3.26
N ILE A 104 -0.81 11.29 2.39
CA ILE A 104 -0.89 11.90 1.05
C ILE A 104 -1.27 10.79 0.08
N TYR A 105 -2.34 10.98 -0.69
CA TYR A 105 -2.77 10.06 -1.74
C TYR A 105 -2.65 10.77 -3.09
N PRO A 106 -1.52 10.63 -3.79
CA PRO A 106 -1.32 11.25 -5.09
C PRO A 106 -2.28 10.66 -6.13
N ARG A 107 -2.91 11.51 -6.95
CA ARG A 107 -3.73 11.04 -8.08
C ARG A 107 -2.88 10.41 -9.17
N TYR A 108 -1.78 11.06 -9.54
CA TYR A 108 -0.76 10.73 -10.56
C TYR A 108 -1.21 10.25 -11.97
N GLN A 109 -2.48 9.89 -12.13
CA GLN A 109 -3.15 9.29 -13.26
C GLN A 109 -4.48 10.04 -13.41
N LYS A 110 -4.58 10.92 -14.41
CA LYS A 110 -5.80 11.71 -14.64
C LYS A 110 -6.94 10.80 -15.07
N ASP A 111 -6.65 9.90 -15.99
CA ASP A 111 -7.57 8.89 -16.50
C ASP A 111 -6.78 7.70 -17.07
N ALA A 112 -7.48 6.70 -17.61
CA ALA A 112 -6.87 5.49 -18.16
C ALA A 112 -5.91 5.73 -19.35
N ARG A 113 -5.88 6.94 -19.93
CA ARG A 113 -4.96 7.28 -21.04
C ARG A 113 -3.64 7.86 -20.56
N THR A 114 -3.52 8.26 -19.28
CA THR A 114 -2.22 8.70 -18.73
C THR A 114 -1.22 7.56 -18.85
N LYS A 115 -0.05 7.84 -19.44
CA LYS A 115 0.94 6.80 -19.72
C LYS A 115 1.68 6.43 -18.43
N PRO A 116 2.03 5.15 -18.21
CA PRO A 116 2.77 4.74 -17.00
C PRO A 116 4.08 5.50 -16.76
N ALA A 117 4.76 5.94 -17.83
CA ALA A 117 5.96 6.77 -17.73
C ALA A 117 5.71 8.15 -17.06
N GLU A 118 4.47 8.63 -17.04
CA GLU A 118 4.07 9.90 -16.41
C GLU A 118 3.73 9.73 -14.92
N PHE A 119 3.51 8.51 -14.43
CA PHE A 119 3.00 8.27 -13.07
C PHE A 119 3.99 8.75 -12.00
N THR A 120 5.27 8.36 -12.09
CA THR A 120 6.28 8.77 -11.11
C THR A 120 6.48 10.29 -11.05
N PRO A 121 6.72 11.02 -12.16
CA PRO A 121 6.87 12.47 -12.10
C PRO A 121 5.59 13.18 -11.61
N ASN A 122 4.41 12.68 -11.96
CA ASN A 122 3.15 13.23 -11.46
C ASN A 122 2.98 13.02 -9.95
N ALA A 123 3.29 11.81 -9.44
CA ALA A 123 3.24 11.51 -8.01
C ALA A 123 4.23 12.39 -7.23
N ALA A 124 5.47 12.55 -7.74
CA ALA A 124 6.45 13.45 -7.14
C ALA A 124 5.96 14.92 -7.09
N ALA A 125 5.33 15.40 -8.16
CA ALA A 125 4.75 16.73 -8.20
C ALA A 125 3.62 16.90 -7.15
N ALA A 126 2.73 15.92 -7.06
CA ALA A 126 1.65 15.88 -6.08
C ALA A 126 2.17 15.90 -4.64
N ILE A 127 3.19 15.08 -4.32
CA ILE A 127 3.83 15.06 -3.00
C ILE A 127 4.41 16.43 -2.64
N LYS A 128 5.15 17.07 -3.56
CA LYS A 128 5.71 18.41 -3.33
C LYS A 128 4.64 19.46 -3.07
N ARG A 129 3.53 19.41 -3.82
CA ARG A 129 2.39 20.32 -3.62
C ARG A 129 1.74 20.10 -2.26
N ALA A 130 1.52 18.84 -1.87
CA ALA A 130 0.97 18.47 -0.58
C ALA A 130 1.82 18.95 0.59
N LEU A 131 3.14 18.73 0.52
CA LEU A 131 4.09 19.19 1.53
C LEU A 131 4.15 20.72 1.63
N LYS A 132 3.96 21.45 0.53
CA LYS A 132 3.85 22.91 0.55
C LYS A 132 2.61 23.40 1.31
N VAL A 133 1.47 22.71 1.16
CA VAL A 133 0.24 23.02 1.93
C VAL A 133 0.44 22.68 3.41
N LEU A 134 1.08 21.56 3.74
CA LEU A 134 1.37 21.20 5.13
C LEU A 134 2.37 22.15 5.80
N ALA A 135 3.16 22.88 5.00
CA ALA A 135 4.06 23.92 5.48
C ALA A 135 3.40 25.32 5.61
N SER A 136 2.20 25.55 5.05
CA SER A 136 1.58 26.90 4.98
C SER A 136 0.84 27.33 6.25
N ASP A 137 0.93 26.56 7.36
CA ASP A 137 0.18 26.76 8.63
C ASP A 137 -1.35 26.80 8.50
N GLU A 138 -1.89 26.55 7.30
CA GLU A 138 -3.32 26.54 6.98
C GLU A 138 -4.06 25.41 7.68
N LEU A 139 -3.45 24.22 7.71
CA LEU A 139 -4.07 22.99 8.22
C LEU A 139 -3.89 22.76 9.73
N LYS A 140 -3.13 23.63 10.42
CA LYS A 140 -2.82 23.53 11.87
C LYS A 140 -2.16 22.21 12.30
N ILE A 141 -1.62 21.46 11.34
CA ILE A 141 -0.82 20.25 11.51
C ILE A 141 0.38 20.34 10.57
N LYS A 142 1.58 20.07 11.09
CA LYS A 142 2.83 20.10 10.34
C LYS A 142 3.33 18.69 10.03
N ALA A 143 3.93 18.53 8.86
CA ALA A 143 4.49 17.27 8.38
C ALA A 143 5.91 17.03 8.92
N GLU A 144 6.14 15.87 9.54
CA GLU A 144 7.49 15.37 9.84
C GLU A 144 8.04 14.61 8.61
N THR A 145 8.58 15.35 7.66
CA THR A 145 9.01 14.83 6.35
C THR A 145 10.26 13.94 6.42
N ASP A 146 11.05 14.06 7.49
CA ASP A 146 12.19 13.21 7.79
C ASP A 146 11.78 11.79 8.25
N LYS A 147 10.49 11.58 8.56
CA LYS A 147 9.89 10.30 8.93
C LYS A 147 9.04 9.67 7.82
N LEU A 148 9.20 10.13 6.58
CA LEU A 148 8.40 9.70 5.43
C LEU A 148 8.48 8.19 5.20
N ILE A 149 7.31 7.56 5.01
CA ILE A 149 7.15 6.19 4.51
C ILE A 149 6.35 6.24 3.20
N ILE A 150 6.62 5.33 2.26
CA ILE A 150 5.83 5.21 1.03
C ILE A 150 5.25 3.81 0.94
N ILE A 151 3.94 3.72 0.76
CA ILE A 151 3.21 2.46 0.54
C ILE A 151 2.68 2.47 -0.89
N GLY A 152 2.78 1.34 -1.59
CA GLY A 152 2.28 1.24 -2.96
C GLY A 152 1.70 -0.14 -3.30
N HIS A 153 0.48 -0.15 -3.81
CA HIS A 153 -0.18 -1.36 -4.36
C HIS A 153 0.02 -1.43 -5.89
N SER A 154 0.32 -2.61 -6.44
CA SER A 154 0.32 -2.85 -7.89
C SER A 154 1.26 -1.88 -8.61
N TYR A 155 0.79 -1.16 -9.63
CA TYR A 155 1.57 -0.10 -10.29
C TYR A 155 2.04 1.00 -9.34
N GLY A 156 1.32 1.27 -8.25
CA GLY A 156 1.72 2.20 -7.20
C GLY A 156 2.97 1.74 -6.45
N GLY A 157 3.22 0.44 -6.37
CA GLY A 157 4.48 -0.10 -5.85
C GLY A 157 5.65 0.20 -6.78
N VAL A 158 5.45 0.18 -8.10
CA VAL A 158 6.46 0.61 -9.08
C VAL A 158 6.79 2.10 -8.91
N VAL A 159 5.74 2.93 -8.78
CA VAL A 159 5.90 4.36 -8.49
C VAL A 159 6.66 4.58 -7.18
N SER A 160 6.33 3.82 -6.13
CA SER A 160 6.98 3.92 -4.82
C SER A 160 8.47 3.56 -4.87
N ALA A 161 8.83 2.48 -5.58
CA ALA A 161 10.21 2.10 -5.79
C ALA A 161 11.00 3.17 -6.58
N ASN A 162 10.38 3.76 -7.61
CA ASN A 162 11.00 4.83 -8.40
C ASN A 162 11.18 6.13 -7.59
N LEU A 163 10.19 6.48 -6.76
CA LEU A 163 10.27 7.64 -5.85
C LEU A 163 11.40 7.47 -4.84
N ALA A 164 11.53 6.29 -4.23
CA ALA A 164 12.62 6.01 -3.30
C ALA A 164 14.00 6.00 -3.98
N LEU A 165 14.09 5.47 -5.21
CA LEU A 165 15.32 5.43 -6.00
C LEU A 165 15.80 6.83 -6.40
N ASN A 166 14.89 7.74 -6.74
CA ASN A 166 15.21 9.04 -7.34
C ASN A 166 14.74 10.23 -6.48
N ALA A 167 14.57 10.06 -5.16
CA ALA A 167 13.88 11.06 -4.34
C ALA A 167 14.54 12.45 -4.42
N ALA A 168 15.88 12.50 -4.39
CA ALA A 168 16.63 13.74 -4.52
C ALA A 168 16.39 14.46 -5.87
N GLU A 169 16.46 13.73 -6.99
CA GLU A 169 16.20 14.27 -8.33
C GLU A 169 14.75 14.76 -8.47
N LEU A 170 13.81 14.02 -7.88
CA LEU A 170 12.38 14.32 -7.94
C LEU A 170 11.96 15.43 -6.95
N GLY A 171 12.84 15.82 -6.02
CA GLY A 171 12.58 16.79 -4.96
C GLY A 171 11.59 16.26 -3.91
N VAL A 172 11.57 14.96 -3.68
CA VAL A 172 10.75 14.29 -2.67
C VAL A 172 11.66 13.95 -1.47
N PRO A 173 11.21 14.13 -0.21
CA PRO A 173 12.00 13.71 0.95
C PRO A 173 12.43 12.25 0.83
N MET A 174 13.66 11.93 1.22
CA MET A 174 14.13 10.54 1.21
C MET A 174 13.28 9.68 2.16
N PRO A 175 12.59 8.64 1.68
CA PRO A 175 11.79 7.79 2.55
C PRO A 175 12.67 6.93 3.47
N LYS A 176 12.22 6.74 4.71
CA LYS A 176 12.84 5.83 5.68
C LYS A 176 12.46 4.38 5.46
N GLY A 177 11.38 4.13 4.73
CA GLY A 177 10.93 2.80 4.37
C GLY A 177 9.91 2.84 3.24
N ILE A 178 9.86 1.76 2.47
CA ILE A 178 8.81 1.52 1.48
C ILE A 178 8.18 0.14 1.65
N PHE A 179 6.85 0.09 1.49
CA PHE A 179 6.06 -1.13 1.49
C PHE A 179 5.44 -1.35 0.11
N LEU A 180 5.83 -2.42 -0.56
CA LEU A 180 5.32 -2.76 -1.88
C LEU A 180 4.38 -3.95 -1.76
N ALA A 181 3.12 -3.76 -2.14
CA ALA A 181 2.05 -4.75 -2.03
C ALA A 181 1.61 -5.19 -3.43
N ALA A 182 1.73 -6.48 -3.74
CA ALA A 182 1.40 -7.06 -5.06
C ALA A 182 1.91 -6.20 -6.22
N ALA A 183 3.15 -5.69 -6.12
CA ALA A 183 3.62 -4.63 -7.00
C ALA A 183 4.16 -5.19 -8.31
N GLY A 184 3.86 -4.49 -9.41
CA GLY A 184 4.47 -4.83 -10.68
C GLY A 184 3.98 -4.01 -11.84
N VAL A 185 4.64 -4.27 -12.96
CA VAL A 185 4.22 -3.79 -14.28
C VAL A 185 3.50 -4.95 -14.95
N GLY A 186 2.32 -4.71 -15.50
CA GLY A 186 1.58 -5.74 -16.25
C GLY A 186 2.35 -6.24 -17.49
N PRO A 187 1.71 -7.02 -18.37
CA PRO A 187 2.38 -7.76 -19.45
C PRO A 187 3.13 -6.89 -20.48
N VAL A 188 2.86 -5.58 -20.52
CA VAL A 188 3.63 -4.60 -21.30
C VAL A 188 4.34 -3.66 -20.33
N PRO A 189 5.60 -3.96 -19.92
CA PRO A 189 6.36 -3.17 -18.97
C PRO A 189 6.53 -1.71 -19.41
N SER A 190 6.16 -0.77 -18.54
CA SER A 190 6.41 0.66 -18.73
C SER A 190 6.51 1.37 -17.39
N GLY A 191 7.17 2.53 -17.36
CA GLY A 191 7.29 3.36 -16.16
C GLY A 191 8.23 2.85 -15.05
N GLN A 192 8.62 1.57 -15.04
CA GLN A 192 9.64 1.07 -14.10
C GLN A 192 11.05 1.59 -14.43
N ALA A 193 11.91 1.71 -13.41
CA ALA A 193 13.32 2.01 -13.61
C ALA A 193 14.05 0.85 -14.31
N LYS A 194 15.13 1.18 -15.03
CA LYS A 194 16.00 0.16 -15.65
C LYS A 194 16.66 -0.73 -14.60
N SER A 195 17.08 -0.15 -13.48
CA SER A 195 17.68 -0.86 -12.36
C SER A 195 17.27 -0.24 -11.03
N TYR A 196 17.22 -1.07 -9.98
CA TYR A 196 16.97 -0.67 -8.60
C TYR A 196 18.22 -0.77 -7.70
N ALA A 197 19.41 -0.94 -8.30
CA ALA A 197 20.68 -1.04 -7.57
C ALA A 197 21.05 0.24 -6.79
N GLY A 198 20.51 1.39 -7.18
CA GLY A 198 20.72 2.66 -6.49
C GLY A 198 19.83 2.91 -5.27
N LEU A 199 18.96 1.97 -4.88
CA LEU A 199 18.16 2.11 -3.65
C LEU A 199 19.08 2.24 -2.44
N SER A 200 18.84 3.27 -1.61
CA SER A 200 19.73 3.65 -0.51
C SER A 200 19.95 2.52 0.51
N GLU A 201 21.18 2.37 1.00
CA GLU A 201 21.53 1.42 2.07
C GLU A 201 20.78 1.66 3.40
N SER A 202 20.28 2.87 3.60
CA SER A 202 19.53 3.28 4.79
C SER A 202 18.03 2.96 4.69
N LEU A 203 17.54 2.57 3.51
CA LEU A 203 16.14 2.27 3.26
C LEU A 203 15.73 0.96 3.95
N LYS A 204 14.49 0.91 4.42
CA LYS A 204 13.81 -0.34 4.81
C LYS A 204 12.82 -0.74 3.71
N LEU A 205 12.92 -1.95 3.20
CA LEU A 205 12.19 -2.41 2.01
C LEU A 205 11.39 -3.67 2.34
N LEU A 206 10.08 -3.53 2.53
CA LEU A 206 9.21 -4.66 2.78
C LEU A 206 8.29 -4.92 1.58
N MET A 207 8.20 -6.18 1.18
CA MET A 207 7.55 -6.58 -0.06
C MET A 207 6.65 -7.78 0.17
N ILE A 208 5.42 -7.73 -0.34
CA ILE A 208 4.47 -8.83 -0.30
C ILE A 208 4.04 -9.17 -1.73
N ILE A 209 4.18 -10.44 -2.11
CA ILE A 209 3.63 -11.02 -3.32
C ILE A 209 2.52 -12.00 -2.98
N GLU A 210 1.61 -12.17 -3.91
CA GLU A 210 0.37 -12.90 -3.73
C GLU A 210 0.39 -14.20 -4.53
N LYS A 211 0.09 -15.33 -3.87
CA LYS A 211 0.26 -16.66 -4.49
C LYS A 211 -0.65 -16.89 -5.70
N GLN A 212 -1.81 -16.26 -5.72
CA GLN A 212 -2.81 -16.36 -6.78
C GLN A 212 -2.86 -15.10 -7.66
N ASP A 213 -1.88 -14.18 -7.53
CA ASP A 213 -1.80 -13.00 -8.39
C ASP A 213 -1.43 -13.39 -9.84
N THR A 214 -2.40 -13.16 -10.72
CA THR A 214 -2.30 -13.38 -12.16
C THR A 214 -2.25 -12.07 -12.97
N VAL A 215 -2.21 -10.92 -12.28
CA VAL A 215 -2.25 -9.59 -12.90
C VAL A 215 -0.83 -9.06 -13.14
N VAL A 216 0.04 -9.09 -12.12
CA VAL A 216 1.42 -8.59 -12.22
C VAL A 216 2.49 -9.60 -11.78
N ASP A 217 2.07 -10.76 -11.26
CA ASP A 217 2.91 -11.85 -10.78
C ASP A 217 4.01 -11.41 -9.75
N SER A 218 5.18 -12.05 -9.77
CA SER A 218 6.29 -11.79 -8.84
C SER A 218 7.56 -11.26 -9.50
N VAL A 219 7.57 -11.08 -10.82
CA VAL A 219 8.76 -10.74 -11.63
C VAL A 219 9.33 -9.39 -11.20
N PHE A 220 8.49 -8.36 -11.09
CA PHE A 220 8.93 -7.02 -10.68
C PHE A 220 9.52 -7.03 -9.27
N MET A 221 8.80 -7.61 -8.31
CA MET A 221 9.22 -7.63 -6.89
C MET A 221 10.51 -8.43 -6.69
N LYS A 222 10.68 -9.55 -7.41
CA LYS A 222 11.94 -10.30 -7.42
C LYS A 222 13.08 -9.49 -8.03
N LYS A 223 12.83 -8.72 -9.10
CA LYS A 223 13.83 -7.80 -9.66
C LYS A 223 14.26 -6.74 -8.64
N VAL A 224 13.32 -6.06 -7.99
CA VAL A 224 13.63 -5.05 -6.96
C VAL A 224 14.42 -5.67 -5.80
N TYR A 225 14.00 -6.83 -5.29
CA TYR A 225 14.70 -7.53 -4.20
C TYR A 225 16.14 -7.90 -4.56
N ASN A 226 16.34 -8.49 -5.74
CA ASN A 226 17.64 -8.97 -6.20
C ASN A 226 18.61 -7.83 -6.54
N GLU A 227 18.11 -6.73 -7.10
CA GLU A 227 18.94 -5.60 -7.52
C GLU A 227 19.27 -4.64 -6.38
N SER A 228 18.44 -4.54 -5.34
CA SER A 228 18.64 -3.66 -4.16
C SER A 228 19.78 -4.14 -3.24
N GLN A 229 20.97 -4.32 -3.79
CA GLN A 229 22.13 -4.89 -3.08
C GLN A 229 22.73 -3.96 -2.03
N LEU A 230 22.54 -2.64 -2.18
CA LEU A 230 22.95 -1.67 -1.17
C LEU A 230 22.06 -1.72 0.08
N VAL A 231 20.77 -2.08 -0.07
CA VAL A 231 19.85 -2.24 1.06
C VAL A 231 20.30 -3.46 1.87
N LYS A 232 20.65 -3.23 3.14
CA LYS A 232 21.11 -4.29 4.05
C LYS A 232 20.08 -5.42 4.12
N ALA A 233 20.55 -6.67 4.14
CA ALA A 233 19.66 -7.84 4.25
C ALA A 233 18.71 -7.75 5.46
N ALA A 234 19.20 -7.26 6.60
CA ALA A 234 18.38 -7.04 7.81
C ALA A 234 17.31 -5.92 7.69
N ASN A 235 17.30 -5.17 6.58
CA ASN A 235 16.36 -4.09 6.29
C ASN A 235 15.49 -4.41 5.06
N LYS A 236 15.54 -5.62 4.50
CA LYS A 236 14.65 -6.01 3.39
C LYS A 236 14.10 -7.41 3.54
N ALA A 237 12.85 -7.59 3.10
CA ALA A 237 12.20 -8.90 3.07
C ALA A 237 11.23 -8.99 1.89
N LEU A 238 11.16 -10.17 1.27
CA LEU A 238 10.16 -10.52 0.27
C LEU A 238 9.32 -11.69 0.80
N LEU A 239 8.07 -11.40 1.14
CA LEU A 239 7.12 -12.37 1.66
C LEU A 239 6.11 -12.77 0.59
N MET A 240 5.67 -14.01 0.66
CA MET A 240 4.56 -14.54 -0.14
C MET A 240 3.39 -14.85 0.78
N HIS A 241 2.24 -14.25 0.47
CA HIS A 241 0.95 -14.56 1.06
C HIS A 241 0.33 -15.78 0.36
N LEU A 242 -0.30 -16.66 1.14
CA LEU A 242 -0.82 -17.95 0.69
C LEU A 242 -2.32 -18.03 1.02
N PRO A 243 -3.15 -18.58 0.11
CA PRO A 243 -4.56 -18.76 0.41
C PRO A 243 -4.76 -19.87 1.45
N ASP A 244 -5.81 -19.72 2.25
CA ASP A 244 -6.22 -20.67 3.28
C ASP A 244 -7.74 -20.88 3.26
N GLY A 245 -8.17 -22.06 2.80
CA GLY A 245 -9.59 -22.44 2.69
C GLY A 245 -10.11 -23.22 3.90
N TYR A 246 -9.42 -23.17 5.04
CA TYR A 246 -9.78 -23.95 6.23
C TYR A 246 -11.14 -23.55 6.84
N GLY A 247 -11.39 -22.25 7.00
CA GLY A 247 -12.55 -21.75 7.74
C GLY A 247 -13.85 -21.58 6.93
N SER A 248 -14.80 -20.89 7.56
CA SER A 248 -16.15 -20.61 7.04
C SER A 248 -16.11 -19.79 5.76
N ASP A 249 -15.20 -18.81 5.72
CA ASP A 249 -14.85 -18.02 4.54
C ASP A 249 -13.35 -18.22 4.26
N SER A 250 -13.00 -18.44 3.00
CA SER A 250 -11.61 -18.64 2.61
C SER A 250 -10.83 -17.34 2.66
N ILE A 251 -9.60 -17.41 3.15
CA ILE A 251 -8.59 -16.38 2.92
C ILE A 251 -8.04 -16.58 1.51
N THR A 252 -8.22 -15.57 0.67
CA THR A 252 -7.67 -15.54 -0.70
C THR A 252 -6.25 -14.97 -0.68
N ALA A 253 -5.54 -15.08 -1.81
CA ALA A 253 -4.21 -14.50 -1.98
C ALA A 253 -4.06 -13.94 -3.40
N GLU A 254 -5.02 -13.10 -3.80
CA GLU A 254 -5.17 -12.54 -5.14
C GLU A 254 -4.53 -11.15 -5.29
N HIS A 255 -4.68 -10.52 -6.46
CA HIS A 255 -4.03 -9.22 -6.71
C HIS A 255 -4.59 -8.09 -5.83
N ASN A 256 -5.88 -8.12 -5.50
CA ASN A 256 -6.57 -7.01 -4.83
C ASN A 256 -6.64 -7.15 -3.30
N GLU A 257 -5.93 -8.11 -2.71
CA GLU A 257 -5.83 -8.25 -1.24
C GLU A 257 -5.39 -6.97 -0.50
N PRO A 258 -4.53 -6.09 -1.06
CA PRO A 258 -4.16 -4.83 -0.39
C PRO A 258 -5.25 -3.75 -0.46
N THR A 259 -6.40 -4.04 -1.07
CA THR A 259 -7.54 -3.11 -1.17
C THR A 259 -8.49 -3.29 0.00
N GLY A 260 -9.24 -2.26 0.34
CA GLY A 260 -10.24 -2.33 1.41
C GLY A 260 -11.22 -1.19 1.26
N ALA A 261 -12.38 -1.49 0.69
CA ALA A 261 -13.30 -0.44 0.25
C ALA A 261 -13.91 0.29 1.45
N ASP A 262 -13.90 1.62 1.39
CA ASP A 262 -14.60 2.46 2.35
C ASP A 262 -15.24 3.64 1.61
N LEU A 263 -16.58 3.61 1.54
CA LEU A 263 -17.36 4.59 0.79
C LEU A 263 -17.31 5.99 1.41
N ASP A 264 -16.86 6.14 2.66
CA ASP A 264 -16.60 7.46 3.23
C ASP A 264 -15.49 8.18 2.44
N PHE A 265 -14.62 7.44 1.74
CA PHE A 265 -13.47 7.95 0.99
C PHE A 265 -13.77 8.08 -0.52
N ASP A 266 -15.03 7.90 -0.93
CA ASP A 266 -15.40 7.90 -2.34
C ASP A 266 -15.34 9.32 -2.92
N SER A 267 -14.38 9.55 -3.82
CA SER A 267 -14.22 10.82 -4.54
C SER A 267 -15.28 11.06 -5.62
N LYS A 268 -16.11 10.06 -5.92
CA LYS A 268 -17.04 10.02 -7.06
C LYS A 268 -16.35 10.08 -8.44
N ASP A 269 -15.03 9.89 -8.47
CA ASP A 269 -14.22 9.86 -9.69
C ASP A 269 -13.34 8.63 -9.71
N GLY A 270 -13.36 7.88 -10.82
CA GLY A 270 -12.62 6.63 -10.98
C GLY A 270 -13.46 5.39 -10.65
N LYS A 271 -12.88 4.22 -10.89
CA LYS A 271 -13.54 2.95 -10.63
C LYS A 271 -13.37 2.54 -9.16
N LEU A 272 -14.42 1.96 -8.60
CA LEU A 272 -14.34 1.17 -7.37
C LEU A 272 -14.15 -0.30 -7.79
N ALA A 273 -12.93 -0.78 -7.65
CA ALA A 273 -12.51 -2.14 -8.01
C ALA A 273 -11.91 -2.90 -6.80
N ALA A 274 -12.13 -2.37 -5.60
CA ALA A 274 -11.69 -2.96 -4.33
C ALA A 274 -12.70 -3.98 -3.79
N SER A 275 -12.20 -4.93 -3.01
CA SER A 275 -13.04 -5.76 -2.14
C SER A 275 -13.71 -4.86 -1.08
N PRO A 276 -15.02 -5.00 -0.82
CA PRO A 276 -15.68 -4.33 0.30
C PRO A 276 -15.39 -5.01 1.65
N ILE A 277 -14.74 -6.17 1.63
CA ILE A 277 -14.46 -6.98 2.82
C ILE A 277 -13.10 -6.53 3.37
N VAL A 278 -13.07 -6.27 4.67
CA VAL A 278 -11.82 -6.12 5.45
C VAL A 278 -11.73 -7.33 6.36
N ASP A 279 -10.65 -8.10 6.26
CA ASP A 279 -10.54 -9.42 6.90
C ASP A 279 -9.16 -9.71 7.51
N ALA A 280 -8.87 -10.99 7.78
CA ALA A 280 -7.61 -11.41 8.37
C ALA A 280 -6.39 -11.00 7.53
N THR A 281 -6.51 -10.94 6.21
CA THR A 281 -5.44 -10.50 5.31
C THR A 281 -5.08 -9.03 5.56
N ASP A 282 -6.08 -8.16 5.72
CA ASP A 282 -5.83 -6.76 6.10
C ASP A 282 -5.12 -6.67 7.44
N TYR A 283 -5.68 -7.32 8.47
CA TYR A 283 -5.23 -7.12 9.84
C TYR A 283 -3.87 -7.73 10.12
N TYR A 284 -3.58 -8.92 9.57
CA TYR A 284 -2.37 -9.68 9.92
C TYR A 284 -1.30 -9.69 8.83
N CYS A 285 -1.66 -9.42 7.56
CA CYS A 285 -0.69 -9.26 6.48
C CYS A 285 -0.38 -7.77 6.29
N TYR A 286 -1.30 -7.00 5.70
CA TYR A 286 -0.98 -5.66 5.20
C TYR A 286 -0.80 -4.62 6.31
N TRP A 287 -1.79 -4.46 7.18
CA TRP A 287 -1.77 -3.39 8.18
C TRP A 287 -0.72 -3.66 9.26
N ARG A 288 -0.66 -4.90 9.74
CA ARG A 288 0.36 -5.34 10.69
C ARG A 288 1.78 -5.16 10.19
N LEU A 289 2.08 -5.60 8.97
CA LEU A 289 3.44 -5.48 8.45
C LEU A 289 3.79 -4.04 8.05
N ALA A 290 2.81 -3.25 7.60
CA ALA A 290 3.00 -1.82 7.37
C ALA A 290 3.30 -1.07 8.68
N ASP A 291 2.52 -1.30 9.74
CA ASP A 291 2.76 -0.69 11.06
C ASP A 291 4.13 -1.09 11.62
N ALA A 292 4.50 -2.38 11.49
CA ALA A 292 5.81 -2.86 11.91
C ALA A 292 6.95 -2.21 11.11
N LEU A 293 6.80 -2.06 9.79
CA LEU A 293 7.75 -1.32 8.95
C LEU A 293 7.86 0.13 9.40
N ILE A 294 6.74 0.80 9.61
CA ILE A 294 6.67 2.21 10.03
C ILE A 294 7.43 2.40 11.36
N ASP A 295 7.14 1.56 12.35
CA ASP A 295 7.78 1.66 13.67
C ASP A 295 9.25 1.23 13.64
N CYS A 296 9.61 0.24 12.82
CA CYS A 296 11.01 -0.10 12.56
C CYS A 296 11.77 1.07 11.90
N SER A 297 11.20 1.70 10.87
CA SER A 297 11.83 2.80 10.14
C SER A 297 11.99 4.08 10.96
N ARG A 298 11.07 4.36 11.88
CA ARG A 298 11.05 5.61 12.66
C ARG A 298 11.68 5.46 14.05
N ASN A 299 11.48 4.31 14.69
CA ASN A 299 11.82 4.10 16.10
C ASN A 299 12.73 2.89 16.34
N ASN A 300 13.04 2.09 15.32
CA ASN A 300 13.75 0.81 15.41
C ASN A 300 13.07 -0.23 16.33
N LYS A 301 11.75 -0.15 16.53
CA LYS A 301 11.02 -1.02 17.48
C LYS A 301 10.14 -2.12 16.85
N GLY A 302 9.86 -2.08 15.54
CA GLY A 302 9.09 -3.10 14.81
C GLY A 302 9.90 -4.03 13.89
N CYS A 303 11.23 -3.95 13.95
CA CYS A 303 12.09 -4.68 13.01
C CYS A 303 11.98 -6.21 13.09
N PRO A 304 11.82 -6.82 14.28
CA PRO A 304 11.54 -8.26 14.38
C PRO A 304 10.31 -8.67 13.56
N THR A 305 9.19 -7.99 13.75
CA THR A 305 7.96 -8.27 13.01
C THR A 305 8.09 -7.96 11.52
N ALA A 306 8.84 -6.92 11.13
CA ALA A 306 8.94 -6.49 9.73
C ALA A 306 9.97 -7.28 8.90
N PHE A 307 11.10 -7.71 9.48
CA PHE A 307 12.27 -8.16 8.71
C PHE A 307 12.93 -9.46 9.18
N THR A 308 12.49 -10.05 10.29
CA THR A 308 13.07 -11.33 10.73
C THR A 308 12.23 -12.47 10.18
N ASP A 309 12.85 -13.48 9.57
CA ASP A 309 12.20 -14.72 9.08
C ASP A 309 11.78 -15.63 10.26
N THR A 310 11.08 -15.03 11.21
CA THR A 310 10.60 -15.65 12.44
C THR A 310 9.14 -16.02 12.28
N LYS A 311 8.68 -16.90 13.17
CA LYS A 311 7.23 -17.14 13.33
C LYS A 311 6.47 -15.84 13.57
N GLU A 312 7.11 -14.83 14.17
CA GLU A 312 6.48 -13.55 14.41
C GLU A 312 6.15 -12.84 13.08
N GLN A 313 7.11 -12.62 12.19
CA GLN A 313 6.84 -11.96 10.89
C GLN A 313 5.78 -12.69 10.08
N THR A 314 5.81 -14.03 10.09
CA THR A 314 4.99 -14.86 9.20
C THR A 314 3.60 -15.20 9.75
N PHE A 315 3.30 -14.86 11.00
CA PHE A 315 2.03 -15.18 11.66
C PHE A 315 0.84 -14.43 11.08
N MET A 316 -0.22 -15.17 10.72
CA MET A 316 -1.46 -14.66 10.10
C MET A 316 -2.69 -14.73 11.03
N GLY A 317 -2.48 -14.93 12.33
CA GLY A 317 -3.57 -15.11 13.29
C GLY A 317 -3.97 -16.58 13.45
N LYS A 318 -5.09 -16.79 14.14
CA LYS A 318 -5.69 -18.10 14.39
C LYS A 318 -7.16 -18.07 14.02
N TRP A 319 -7.61 -19.11 13.33
CA TRP A 319 -9.02 -19.44 13.20
C TRP A 319 -9.68 -19.51 14.58
N SER A 320 -11.00 -19.30 14.65
CA SER A 320 -11.75 -19.25 15.92
C SER A 320 -11.64 -20.51 16.80
N ASP A 321 -11.23 -21.65 16.24
CA ASP A 321 -10.96 -22.90 16.97
C ASP A 321 -9.49 -23.06 17.43
N GLY A 322 -8.65 -22.06 17.17
CA GLY A 322 -7.26 -21.99 17.60
C GLY A 322 -6.24 -22.54 16.61
N VAL A 323 -6.68 -23.09 15.47
CA VAL A 323 -5.77 -23.49 14.38
C VAL A 323 -5.13 -22.25 13.78
N GLU A 324 -3.82 -22.26 13.55
CA GLU A 324 -3.15 -21.12 12.91
C GLU A 324 -3.59 -20.99 11.45
N VAL A 325 -3.85 -19.75 11.03
CA VAL A 325 -3.96 -19.42 9.62
C VAL A 325 -2.64 -19.72 8.94
N LYS A 326 -2.69 -20.22 7.70
CA LYS A 326 -1.52 -20.48 6.88
C LYS A 326 -0.59 -19.27 6.87
N ARG A 327 0.63 -19.49 7.35
CA ARG A 327 1.62 -18.42 7.51
C ARG A 327 2.09 -17.87 6.17
N LEU A 328 2.54 -16.62 6.19
CA LEU A 328 3.35 -16.06 5.11
C LEU A 328 4.63 -16.89 4.96
N THR A 329 5.22 -16.87 3.77
CA THR A 329 6.52 -17.53 3.53
C THR A 329 7.55 -16.54 3.01
N GLY A 330 8.76 -16.56 3.56
CA GLY A 330 9.83 -15.62 3.20
C GLY A 330 10.86 -16.13 2.19
N ARG A 331 11.60 -15.18 1.61
CA ARG A 331 12.95 -15.30 1.03
C ARG A 331 13.72 -14.01 1.25
#